data_AF-A0A0P7BEJ3-F1
#
_entry.id   AF-A0A0P7BEJ3-F1
#
_cell.length_a   1.000
_cell.length_b   1.000
_cell.length_c   1.000
_cell.angle_alpha   90.00
_cell.angle_beta   90.00
_cell.angle_gamma   90.00
#
_symmetry.space_group_name_H-M   'P 1'
#
loop_
_entity.id
_entity.type
_entity.pdbx_description
1 polymer ?
#
loop_
_entity_poly.entity_id
_entity_poly.type
_entity_poly.pdbx_seq_one_letter_code
_entity_poly.pdbx_strand_id
1 'polypeptide(L)'
;MNVQGPSSKEFLLDAVVQTLGEDALESVEPSDFGEPASVSAPAHEVPICITQDSIPVNLRNGPSDIVVGLNSEVPRWVPNSVVKWAAWRAGFKTQEDANHAAEQLAIAADKWNQADVGITFEWVPLAKDATFVLCHGGAKGPVLASAFFPNYNDLNYMFVYSSAFSSGYRGNMWKIFLHELGHVLGLRHEFAIEGDAEWGLKKEGLGAVQLDDRNEKSVMNYRDPLPEIQQSDIDSTKKFYSLREDADGNPPKVGQTRVSDYSPQ
;
A
#
# COMPACT_ATOMS: atom_id res chain seq x y z
N MET A 1 -6.71 -36.74 5.38
CA MET A 1 -6.40 -35.97 4.16
C MET A 1 -7.32 -34.76 4.19
N ASN A 2 -6.80 -33.54 4.32
CA ASN A 2 -7.64 -32.36 4.20
C ASN A 2 -7.77 -32.05 2.70
N VAL A 3 -8.95 -32.31 2.13
CA VAL A 3 -9.34 -31.69 0.87
C VAL A 3 -9.83 -30.30 1.25
N GLN A 4 -8.90 -29.35 1.26
CA GLN A 4 -9.24 -27.94 1.42
C GLN A 4 -9.96 -27.51 0.13
N GLY A 5 -11.14 -26.91 0.28
CA GLY A 5 -11.90 -26.41 -0.87
C GLY A 5 -11.19 -25.24 -1.54
N PRO A 6 -11.60 -24.87 -2.77
CA PRO A 6 -11.02 -23.73 -3.48
C PRO A 6 -11.10 -22.46 -2.63
N SER A 7 -10.02 -21.69 -2.67
CA SER A 7 -9.88 -20.38 -2.05
C SER A 7 -10.81 -19.33 -2.67
N SER A 8 -10.95 -18.19 -2.01
CA SER A 8 -11.73 -17.06 -2.54
C SER A 8 -11.05 -16.50 -3.79
N LYS A 9 -9.71 -16.46 -3.79
CA LYS A 9 -8.85 -16.17 -4.94
C LYS A 9 -9.18 -17.09 -6.13
N GLU A 10 -9.15 -18.42 -5.94
CA GLU A 10 -9.48 -19.38 -7.00
C GLU A 10 -10.92 -19.20 -7.52
N PHE A 11 -11.91 -19.07 -6.64
CA PHE A 11 -13.30 -18.86 -7.03
C PHE A 11 -13.51 -17.57 -7.84
N LEU A 12 -12.84 -16.47 -7.46
CA LEU A 12 -12.91 -15.20 -8.19
C LEU A 12 -12.25 -15.29 -9.57
N LEU A 13 -11.10 -15.97 -9.67
CA LEU A 13 -10.38 -16.15 -10.93
C LEU A 13 -11.14 -17.08 -11.88
N ASP A 14 -11.68 -18.19 -11.39
CA ASP A 14 -12.56 -19.10 -12.15
C ASP A 14 -13.80 -18.36 -12.67
N ALA A 15 -14.44 -17.53 -11.84
CA ALA A 15 -15.60 -16.74 -12.24
C ALA A 15 -15.26 -15.70 -13.32
N VAL A 16 -14.07 -15.10 -13.28
CA VAL A 16 -13.59 -14.20 -14.34
C VAL A 16 -13.30 -14.97 -15.63
N VAL A 17 -12.61 -16.12 -15.59
CA VAL A 17 -12.36 -16.95 -16.77
C VAL A 17 -13.67 -17.38 -17.44
N GLN A 18 -14.66 -17.80 -16.65
CA GLN A 18 -15.99 -18.18 -17.15
C GLN A 18 -16.77 -17.02 -17.77
N THR A 19 -16.46 -15.77 -17.38
CA THR A 19 -17.18 -14.56 -17.85
C THR A 19 -16.47 -13.86 -19.01
N LEU A 20 -15.13 -13.86 -19.03
CA LEU A 20 -14.30 -13.02 -19.91
C LEU A 20 -13.25 -13.80 -20.74
N GLY A 21 -13.04 -15.10 -20.49
CA GLY A 21 -12.01 -15.92 -21.16
C GLY A 21 -10.72 -16.08 -20.35
N GLU A 22 -9.85 -17.01 -20.75
CA GLU A 22 -8.57 -17.28 -20.05
C GLU A 22 -7.61 -16.07 -20.13
N ASP A 23 -7.53 -15.42 -21.29
CA ASP A 23 -6.80 -14.18 -21.57
C ASP A 23 -7.14 -13.05 -20.57
N ALA A 24 -8.33 -13.09 -19.94
CA ALA A 24 -8.73 -12.10 -18.95
C ALA A 24 -7.93 -12.18 -17.64
N LEU A 25 -7.16 -13.25 -17.39
CA LEU A 25 -6.25 -13.36 -16.25
C LEU A 25 -4.82 -12.88 -16.52
N GLU A 26 -4.51 -12.46 -17.74
CA GLU A 26 -3.19 -11.90 -18.07
C GLU A 26 -2.84 -10.70 -17.17
N SER A 27 -1.59 -10.63 -16.75
CA SER A 27 -1.03 -9.41 -16.16
C SER A 27 -0.20 -8.65 -17.19
N VAL A 28 0.04 -7.38 -16.93
CA VAL A 28 0.99 -6.57 -17.68
C VAL A 28 2.38 -6.72 -17.07
N GLU A 29 3.33 -7.17 -17.89
CA GLU A 29 4.75 -7.16 -17.59
C GLU A 29 5.28 -5.70 -17.62
N PRO A 30 5.92 -5.21 -16.54
CA PRO A 30 6.58 -3.91 -16.54
C PRO A 30 7.79 -3.93 -17.49
N SER A 31 8.01 -2.84 -18.24
CA SER A 31 9.18 -2.68 -19.11
C SER A 31 10.48 -2.42 -18.30
N ASP A 32 11.66 -2.42 -18.94
CA ASP A 32 12.91 -2.05 -18.26
C ASP A 32 12.95 -0.54 -17.95
N PHE A 33 13.06 -0.16 -16.66
CA PHE A 33 12.99 1.24 -16.23
C PHE A 33 14.33 1.96 -16.16
N GLY A 34 14.39 3.13 -16.79
CA GLY A 34 15.25 4.23 -16.35
C GLY A 34 14.56 5.09 -15.29
N GLU A 35 15.31 5.97 -14.62
CA GLU A 35 14.71 6.92 -13.67
C GLU A 35 13.64 7.82 -14.34
N PRO A 36 12.42 7.93 -13.80
CA PRO A 36 11.39 8.77 -14.37
C PRO A 36 11.69 10.26 -14.16
N ALA A 37 11.62 11.04 -15.23
CA ALA A 37 11.67 12.50 -15.13
C ALA A 37 10.40 13.01 -14.41
N SER A 38 10.54 13.45 -13.14
CA SER A 38 9.41 14.03 -12.39
C SER A 38 8.95 15.33 -13.05
N VAL A 39 7.70 15.36 -13.47
CA VAL A 39 7.02 16.54 -14.02
C VAL A 39 6.33 17.32 -12.91
N SER A 40 6.11 18.62 -13.08
CA SER A 40 5.32 19.41 -12.13
C SER A 40 3.84 19.01 -12.16
N ALA A 41 3.29 18.59 -11.03
CA ALA A 41 1.85 18.48 -10.85
C ALA A 41 1.18 19.88 -10.89
N PRO A 42 -0.10 19.99 -11.25
CA PRO A 42 -0.86 21.24 -11.21
C PRO A 42 -1.08 21.63 -9.75
N ALA A 43 -0.59 22.83 -9.38
CA ALA A 43 -0.63 23.28 -8.00
C ALA A 43 -2.06 23.53 -7.48
N HIS A 44 -2.24 23.36 -6.17
CA HIS A 44 -3.45 23.64 -5.36
C HIS A 44 -4.55 22.56 -5.30
N GLU A 45 -4.34 21.35 -5.79
CA GLU A 45 -5.19 20.20 -5.40
C GLU A 45 -4.45 19.34 -4.36
N VAL A 46 -5.07 19.15 -3.19
CA VAL A 46 -4.53 18.23 -2.17
C VAL A 46 -4.68 16.80 -2.70
N PRO A 47 -3.59 16.01 -2.81
CA PRO A 47 -3.72 14.60 -3.20
C PRO A 47 -4.49 13.85 -2.12
N ILE A 48 -5.49 13.07 -2.52
CA ILE A 48 -6.29 12.27 -1.59
C ILE A 48 -6.16 10.79 -1.98
N CYS A 49 -5.71 9.97 -1.06
CA CYS A 49 -5.84 8.53 -1.08
C CYS A 49 -6.91 8.09 -0.05
N ILE A 50 -7.23 6.80 0.03
CA ILE A 50 -8.15 6.27 1.05
C ILE A 50 -7.67 4.90 1.52
N THR A 51 -7.49 4.73 2.83
CA THR A 51 -6.93 3.50 3.40
C THR A 51 -7.85 2.98 4.50
N GLN A 52 -8.60 1.91 4.17
CA GLN A 52 -9.49 1.10 5.02
C GLN A 52 -10.14 1.79 6.25
N ASP A 53 -11.43 2.12 6.13
CA ASP A 53 -12.24 2.78 7.17
C ASP A 53 -12.14 2.16 8.58
N SER A 54 -12.10 3.02 9.60
CA SER A 54 -11.75 2.65 10.99
C SER A 54 -12.96 2.58 11.95
N ILE A 55 -12.84 1.76 13.01
CA ILE A 55 -13.92 1.38 13.95
C ILE A 55 -13.75 2.06 15.34
N PRO A 56 -14.80 2.17 16.21
CA PRO A 56 -14.94 3.25 17.21
C PRO A 56 -14.01 3.37 18.44
N VAL A 57 -14.28 4.44 19.21
CA VAL A 57 -13.33 5.31 19.93
C VAL A 57 -12.92 4.83 21.35
N ASN A 58 -12.98 3.52 21.63
CA ASN A 58 -13.20 3.07 23.02
C ASN A 58 -11.96 2.62 23.81
N LEU A 59 -10.74 2.56 23.23
CA LEU A 59 -9.53 1.99 23.88
C LEU A 59 -8.27 2.87 23.66
N ARG A 60 -7.28 2.77 24.58
CA ARG A 60 -6.29 3.84 24.92
C ARG A 60 -5.12 3.27 25.78
N ASN A 61 -3.89 3.79 25.87
CA ASN A 61 -3.14 4.91 25.23
C ASN A 61 -1.63 4.56 25.18
N GLY A 62 -0.79 5.36 24.51
CA GLY A 62 0.69 5.35 24.63
C GLY A 62 1.36 6.45 23.76
N PRO A 63 2.66 6.80 23.99
CA PRO A 63 3.41 7.82 23.22
C PRO A 63 4.01 7.32 21.87
N SER A 64 4.72 8.22 21.15
CA SER A 64 4.76 8.42 19.69
C SER A 64 6.20 8.42 19.04
N ASP A 65 6.52 8.72 17.75
CA ASP A 65 5.83 9.30 16.54
C ASP A 65 5.93 8.40 15.21
N ILE A 66 5.60 8.81 13.97
CA ILE A 66 5.45 7.95 12.72
C ILE A 66 4.44 6.79 12.78
N VAL A 67 3.39 6.78 11.96
CA VAL A 67 2.18 5.98 12.25
C VAL A 67 2.14 4.56 11.65
N VAL A 68 1.66 3.59 12.43
CA VAL A 68 1.19 2.25 12.04
C VAL A 68 -0.11 1.89 12.81
N GLY A 69 -0.82 0.82 12.45
CA GLY A 69 -1.86 0.22 13.31
C GLY A 69 -3.33 0.38 12.92
N LEU A 70 -4.05 -0.73 12.81
CA LEU A 70 -5.45 -0.82 12.39
C LEU A 70 -6.31 -1.39 13.54
N ASN A 71 -7.28 -0.60 14.01
CA ASN A 71 -8.23 -0.95 15.08
C ASN A 71 -7.54 -1.34 16.41
N SER A 72 -7.22 -2.62 16.61
CA SER A 72 -6.67 -3.18 17.86
C SER A 72 -5.31 -3.87 17.69
N GLU A 73 -4.74 -3.86 16.48
CA GLU A 73 -3.46 -4.49 16.16
C GLU A 73 -2.62 -3.64 15.21
N VAL A 74 -1.33 -3.94 15.14
CA VAL A 74 -0.38 -3.37 14.19
C VAL A 74 -0.11 -4.41 13.10
N PRO A 75 -0.78 -4.32 11.94
CA PRO A 75 -0.61 -5.30 10.90
C PRO A 75 0.73 -5.15 10.19
N ARG A 76 1.48 -6.25 10.09
CA ARG A 76 2.80 -6.34 9.47
C ARG A 76 2.89 -7.63 8.64
N TRP A 77 3.59 -7.63 7.52
CA TRP A 77 3.99 -8.91 6.90
C TRP A 77 5.09 -9.57 7.74
N VAL A 78 5.14 -10.92 7.77
CA VAL A 78 6.25 -11.65 8.39
C VAL A 78 7.58 -11.11 7.85
N PRO A 79 8.53 -10.65 8.69
CA PRO A 79 9.77 -10.03 8.22
C PRO A 79 10.58 -10.94 7.29
N ASN A 80 11.15 -10.34 6.24
CA ASN A 80 11.82 -10.97 5.10
C ASN A 80 10.90 -11.77 4.16
N SER A 81 9.58 -11.55 4.21
CA SER A 81 8.67 -12.09 3.19
C SER A 81 8.78 -11.34 1.85
N VAL A 82 8.45 -12.05 0.78
CA VAL A 82 8.17 -11.46 -0.53
C VAL A 82 6.67 -11.16 -0.64
N VAL A 83 6.29 -9.93 -0.96
CA VAL A 83 4.91 -9.54 -1.30
C VAL A 83 4.80 -9.51 -2.82
N LYS A 84 4.03 -10.42 -3.39
CA LYS A 84 3.92 -10.58 -4.84
C LYS A 84 2.82 -9.70 -5.41
N TRP A 85 3.04 -9.11 -6.58
CA TRP A 85 2.08 -8.21 -7.22
C TRP A 85 1.95 -8.45 -8.73
N ALA A 86 0.77 -8.15 -9.27
CA ALA A 86 0.52 -8.20 -10.71
C ALA A 86 -0.39 -7.03 -11.14
N ALA A 87 -0.09 -6.38 -12.26
CA ALA A 87 -0.98 -5.39 -12.86
C ALA A 87 -2.02 -6.10 -13.74
N TRP A 88 -3.28 -6.17 -13.32
CA TRP A 88 -4.25 -7.05 -13.95
C TRP A 88 -4.79 -6.45 -15.25
N ARG A 89 -4.51 -7.06 -16.41
CA ARG A 89 -4.76 -6.48 -17.73
C ARG A 89 -6.22 -6.11 -17.98
N ALA A 90 -7.15 -6.98 -17.56
CA ALA A 90 -8.60 -6.76 -17.66
C ALA A 90 -9.13 -5.69 -16.69
N GLY A 91 -8.35 -5.32 -15.68
CA GLY A 91 -8.66 -4.25 -14.73
C GLY A 91 -8.52 -2.82 -15.28
N PHE A 92 -8.18 -2.63 -16.56
CA PHE A 92 -7.95 -1.33 -17.20
C PHE A 92 -8.70 -1.15 -18.51
N LYS A 93 -9.09 0.10 -18.81
CA LYS A 93 -9.83 0.47 -20.03
C LYS A 93 -9.00 0.40 -21.31
N THR A 94 -7.68 0.59 -21.22
CA THR A 94 -6.76 0.66 -22.37
C THR A 94 -5.50 -0.16 -22.06
N GLN A 95 -4.71 -0.49 -23.09
CA GLN A 95 -3.38 -1.07 -22.89
C GLN A 95 -2.42 -0.03 -22.30
N GLU A 96 -2.50 1.22 -22.79
CA GLU A 96 -1.60 2.31 -22.41
C GLU A 96 -1.70 2.67 -20.93
N ASP A 97 -2.91 2.67 -20.36
CA ASP A 97 -3.12 2.90 -18.93
C ASP A 97 -2.68 1.71 -18.08
N ALA A 98 -2.83 0.47 -18.60
CA ALA A 98 -2.42 -0.75 -17.90
C ALA A 98 -0.89 -0.85 -17.81
N ASN A 99 -0.21 -0.60 -18.95
CA ASN A 99 1.25 -0.47 -19.02
C ASN A 99 1.72 0.64 -18.09
N HIS A 100 1.27 1.88 -18.30
CA HIS A 100 1.71 3.04 -17.51
C HIS A 100 1.54 2.81 -16.01
N ALA A 101 0.43 2.21 -15.58
CA ALA A 101 0.21 1.91 -14.15
C ALA A 101 1.13 0.79 -13.62
N ALA A 102 1.35 -0.29 -14.40
CA ALA A 102 2.30 -1.35 -14.04
C ALA A 102 3.74 -0.82 -13.93
N GLU A 103 4.14 0.02 -14.90
CA GLU A 103 5.46 0.63 -14.99
C GLU A 103 5.73 1.57 -13.80
N GLN A 104 4.74 2.41 -13.45
CA GLN A 104 4.84 3.31 -12.31
C GLN A 104 4.82 2.58 -10.96
N LEU A 105 4.11 1.46 -10.83
CA LEU A 105 4.11 0.64 -9.62
C LEU A 105 5.45 -0.11 -9.47
N ALA A 106 6.04 -0.59 -10.56
CA ALA A 106 7.35 -1.24 -10.53
C ALA A 106 8.47 -0.28 -10.06
N ILE A 107 8.46 0.97 -10.52
CA ILE A 107 9.40 2.02 -10.03
C ILE A 107 9.23 2.25 -8.51
N ALA A 108 7.99 2.24 -8.01
CA ALA A 108 7.72 2.41 -6.58
C ALA A 108 8.15 1.18 -5.75
N ALA A 109 7.90 -0.02 -6.28
CA ALA A 109 8.32 -1.29 -5.69
C ALA A 109 9.85 -1.40 -5.61
N ASP A 110 10.56 -1.04 -6.69
CA ASP A 110 12.02 -1.02 -6.73
C ASP A 110 12.61 -0.02 -5.73
N LYS A 111 12.05 1.19 -5.60
CA LYS A 111 12.50 2.16 -4.59
C LYS A 111 12.33 1.66 -3.15
N TRP A 112 11.26 0.91 -2.84
CA TRP A 112 11.12 0.24 -1.53
C TRP A 112 12.07 -0.96 -1.37
N ASN A 113 12.36 -1.70 -2.44
CA ASN A 113 13.34 -2.80 -2.44
C ASN A 113 14.77 -2.28 -2.21
N GLN A 114 15.18 -1.22 -2.90
CA GLN A 114 16.47 -0.54 -2.71
C GLN A 114 16.63 0.03 -1.29
N ALA A 115 15.52 0.41 -0.65
CA ALA A 115 15.52 0.86 0.74
C ALA A 115 15.80 -0.27 1.74
N ASP A 116 15.69 -1.55 1.36
CA ASP A 116 15.98 -2.75 2.18
C ASP A 116 15.23 -2.75 3.53
N VAL A 117 13.93 -2.49 3.50
CA VAL A 117 13.13 -2.29 4.74
C VAL A 117 12.69 -3.59 5.42
N GLY A 118 13.21 -4.75 5.00
CA GLY A 118 12.85 -6.07 5.54
C GLY A 118 11.64 -6.73 4.88
N ILE A 119 11.22 -6.26 3.70
CA ILE A 119 10.26 -6.90 2.78
C ILE A 119 10.73 -6.65 1.34
N THR A 120 10.47 -7.59 0.44
CA THR A 120 10.70 -7.45 -0.99
C THR A 120 9.38 -7.45 -1.76
N PHE A 121 9.20 -6.54 -2.70
CA PHE A 121 8.14 -6.56 -3.69
C PHE A 121 8.60 -7.26 -4.97
N GLU A 122 7.86 -8.27 -5.43
CA GLU A 122 8.15 -9.08 -6.63
C GLU A 122 6.97 -9.00 -7.61
N TRP A 123 7.21 -8.65 -8.88
CA TRP A 123 6.20 -8.78 -9.92
C TRP A 123 6.06 -10.24 -10.35
N VAL A 124 4.83 -10.69 -10.60
CA VAL A 124 4.54 -12.04 -11.12
C VAL A 124 3.56 -11.99 -12.30
N PRO A 125 3.72 -12.90 -13.30
CA PRO A 125 2.97 -12.84 -14.55
C PRO A 125 1.47 -13.19 -14.44
N LEU A 126 1.01 -13.78 -13.33
CA LEU A 126 -0.36 -14.27 -13.17
C LEU A 126 -0.96 -13.80 -11.85
N ALA A 127 -2.19 -13.27 -11.89
CA ALA A 127 -2.92 -12.79 -10.72
C ALA A 127 -3.11 -13.84 -9.61
N LYS A 128 -3.14 -15.13 -9.96
CA LYS A 128 -3.23 -16.25 -9.00
C LYS A 128 -2.00 -16.37 -8.08
N ASP A 129 -0.83 -15.98 -8.58
CA ASP A 129 0.46 -16.13 -7.90
C ASP A 129 0.84 -14.84 -7.14
N ALA A 130 -0.02 -13.80 -7.20
CA ALA A 130 0.18 -12.50 -6.58
C ALA A 130 -0.57 -12.37 -5.24
N THR A 131 0.05 -11.73 -4.26
CA THR A 131 -0.57 -11.34 -2.98
C THR A 131 -1.56 -10.20 -3.18
N PHE A 132 -1.31 -9.32 -4.16
CA PHE A 132 -2.28 -8.31 -4.60
C PHE A 132 -2.23 -8.01 -6.09
N VAL A 133 -3.35 -7.52 -6.63
CA VAL A 133 -3.43 -7.01 -8.00
C VAL A 133 -3.64 -5.51 -8.04
N LEU A 134 -3.02 -4.84 -9.01
CA LEU A 134 -3.27 -3.45 -9.36
C LEU A 134 -4.35 -3.37 -10.45
N CYS A 135 -5.40 -2.57 -10.21
CA CYS A 135 -6.53 -2.36 -11.13
C CYS A 135 -6.92 -0.88 -11.24
N HIS A 136 -7.53 -0.46 -12.35
CA HIS A 136 -8.15 0.87 -12.46
C HIS A 136 -9.53 0.87 -11.77
N GLY A 137 -9.61 1.45 -10.56
CA GLY A 137 -10.79 1.39 -9.68
C GLY A 137 -11.99 2.26 -10.09
N GLY A 138 -11.93 2.97 -11.22
CA GLY A 138 -13.02 3.84 -11.70
C GLY A 138 -12.81 5.32 -11.40
N ALA A 139 -13.90 6.09 -11.45
CA ALA A 139 -13.90 7.50 -11.02
C ALA A 139 -14.39 7.60 -9.57
N LYS A 140 -13.60 8.22 -8.69
CA LYS A 140 -13.87 8.30 -7.24
C LYS A 140 -13.66 9.74 -6.72
N GLY A 141 -14.20 10.72 -7.46
CA GLY A 141 -13.96 12.14 -7.18
C GLY A 141 -12.47 12.49 -7.31
N PRO A 142 -11.88 13.26 -6.37
CA PRO A 142 -10.46 13.63 -6.42
C PRO A 142 -9.50 12.48 -6.08
N VAL A 143 -10.01 11.37 -5.51
CA VAL A 143 -9.17 10.29 -4.98
C VAL A 143 -8.26 9.73 -6.06
N LEU A 144 -6.97 9.62 -5.76
CA LEU A 144 -5.91 9.20 -6.67
C LEU A 144 -5.76 7.68 -6.69
N ALA A 145 -5.63 7.07 -5.51
CA ALA A 145 -5.47 5.63 -5.33
C ALA A 145 -6.06 5.15 -3.97
N SER A 146 -5.98 3.84 -3.74
CA SER A 146 -6.22 3.21 -2.43
C SER A 146 -5.65 1.80 -2.38
N ALA A 147 -4.92 1.48 -1.30
CA ALA A 147 -4.43 0.17 -0.96
C ALA A 147 -5.06 -0.38 0.34
N PHE A 148 -4.35 -1.30 0.99
CA PHE A 148 -4.80 -2.17 2.06
C PHE A 148 -3.63 -2.43 3.02
N PHE A 149 -3.93 -2.69 4.30
CA PHE A 149 -2.94 -3.11 5.29
C PHE A 149 -2.68 -4.64 5.21
N PRO A 150 -1.53 -5.15 5.70
CA PRO A 150 -1.27 -6.59 5.83
C PRO A 150 -2.43 -7.33 6.50
N ASN A 151 -2.85 -8.47 5.92
CA ASN A 151 -4.06 -9.18 6.31
C ASN A 151 -4.05 -10.66 5.88
N TYR A 152 -5.11 -11.40 6.22
CA TYR A 152 -5.28 -12.84 5.90
C TYR A 152 -5.96 -13.13 4.55
N ASN A 153 -6.21 -12.14 3.69
CA ASN A 153 -6.86 -12.38 2.40
C ASN A 153 -5.90 -13.12 1.46
N ASP A 154 -6.45 -14.07 0.71
CA ASP A 154 -5.75 -14.85 -0.32
C ASP A 154 -5.45 -14.04 -1.60
N LEU A 155 -6.20 -12.97 -1.84
CA LEU A 155 -5.90 -11.92 -2.81
C LEU A 155 -6.35 -10.54 -2.29
N ASN A 156 -5.49 -9.54 -2.44
CA ASN A 156 -5.81 -8.13 -2.17
C ASN A 156 -5.84 -7.28 -3.44
N TYR A 157 -6.37 -6.05 -3.32
CA TYR A 157 -6.50 -5.10 -4.43
C TYR A 157 -5.89 -3.75 -4.09
N MET A 158 -5.00 -3.28 -4.95
CA MET A 158 -4.62 -1.86 -5.04
C MET A 158 -5.40 -1.23 -6.19
N PHE A 159 -6.07 -0.12 -5.93
CA PHE A 159 -6.80 0.62 -6.97
C PHE A 159 -6.11 1.94 -7.29
N VAL A 160 -5.89 2.18 -8.58
CA VAL A 160 -5.59 3.51 -9.12
C VAL A 160 -6.85 4.07 -9.77
N TYR A 161 -7.24 5.30 -9.45
CA TYR A 161 -8.50 5.90 -9.91
C TYR A 161 -8.26 6.90 -11.04
N SER A 162 -9.31 7.24 -11.80
CA SER A 162 -9.21 8.08 -13.00
C SER A 162 -8.58 9.47 -12.75
N SER A 163 -8.59 9.97 -11.51
CA SER A 163 -7.93 11.22 -11.13
C SER A 163 -6.40 11.15 -11.34
N ALA A 164 -5.77 10.02 -10.99
CA ALA A 164 -4.34 9.80 -11.13
C ALA A 164 -3.86 9.69 -12.60
N PHE A 165 -4.77 9.45 -13.55
CA PHE A 165 -4.46 9.41 -14.99
C PHE A 165 -4.56 10.80 -15.67
N SER A 166 -4.95 11.84 -14.93
CA SER A 166 -4.90 13.22 -15.42
C SER A 166 -3.46 13.64 -15.73
N SER A 167 -3.28 14.62 -16.62
CA SER A 167 -1.96 15.09 -17.08
C SER A 167 -1.02 15.57 -15.96
N GLY A 168 -1.56 15.94 -14.81
CA GLY A 168 -0.80 16.36 -13.63
C GLY A 168 -0.23 15.22 -12.81
N TYR A 169 -1.05 14.19 -12.57
CA TYR A 169 -0.69 13.07 -11.70
C TYR A 169 -0.05 11.91 -12.46
N ARG A 170 -0.37 11.72 -13.75
CA ARG A 170 0.11 10.58 -14.57
C ARG A 170 1.64 10.44 -14.55
N GLY A 171 2.37 11.54 -14.73
CA GLY A 171 3.85 11.54 -14.72
C GLY A 171 4.52 11.43 -13.35
N ASN A 172 3.74 11.47 -12.26
CA ASN A 172 4.22 11.27 -10.89
C ASN A 172 3.49 10.09 -10.20
N MET A 173 2.85 9.21 -10.96
CA MET A 173 2.04 8.12 -10.43
C MET A 173 2.87 7.14 -9.58
N TRP A 174 4.17 7.01 -9.86
CA TRP A 174 5.11 6.29 -9.01
C TRP A 174 5.21 6.87 -7.58
N LYS A 175 5.02 8.17 -7.37
CA LYS A 175 4.99 8.78 -6.03
C LYS A 175 3.70 8.44 -5.28
N ILE A 176 2.60 8.33 -6.02
CA ILE A 176 1.31 7.85 -5.49
C ILE A 176 1.47 6.37 -5.07
N PHE A 177 2.07 5.53 -5.92
CA PHE A 177 2.32 4.13 -5.58
C PHE A 177 3.36 3.93 -4.49
N LEU A 178 4.34 4.82 -4.32
CA LEU A 178 5.25 4.80 -3.17
C LEU A 178 4.50 4.91 -1.84
N HIS A 179 3.54 5.83 -1.79
CA HIS A 179 2.64 6.04 -0.65
C HIS A 179 1.71 4.84 -0.41
N GLU A 180 1.06 4.34 -1.46
CA GLU A 180 0.18 3.17 -1.37
C GLU A 180 0.93 1.88 -0.95
N LEU A 181 2.18 1.69 -1.43
CA LEU A 181 3.03 0.59 -0.96
C LEU A 181 3.46 0.75 0.50
N GLY A 182 3.54 1.97 1.03
CA GLY A 182 3.68 2.21 2.46
C GLY A 182 2.52 1.61 3.26
N HIS A 183 1.28 1.75 2.79
CA HIS A 183 0.12 1.06 3.40
C HIS A 183 0.21 -0.46 3.29
N VAL A 184 0.69 -0.99 2.15
CA VAL A 184 0.95 -2.43 1.99
C VAL A 184 2.04 -2.90 2.96
N LEU A 185 2.98 -2.05 3.37
CA LEU A 185 3.97 -2.32 4.43
C LEU A 185 3.43 -2.14 5.86
N GLY A 186 2.16 -1.76 6.04
CA GLY A 186 1.51 -1.52 7.34
C GLY A 186 1.62 -0.09 7.87
N LEU A 187 2.27 0.82 7.13
CA LEU A 187 2.40 2.24 7.49
C LEU A 187 1.07 2.97 7.34
N ARG A 188 0.85 3.99 8.16
CA ARG A 188 -0.31 4.88 8.14
C ARG A 188 0.11 6.31 7.87
N HIS A 189 -0.88 7.16 7.59
CA HIS A 189 -0.64 8.57 7.35
C HIS A 189 -0.05 9.29 8.57
N GLU A 190 0.87 10.24 8.35
CA GLU A 190 1.43 11.07 9.43
C GLU A 190 0.37 11.88 10.18
N PHE A 191 -0.73 12.24 9.51
CA PHE A 191 -1.86 12.93 10.12
C PHE A 191 -2.87 11.98 10.80
N ALA A 192 -2.66 10.66 10.80
CA ALA A 192 -3.67 9.70 11.26
C ALA A 192 -4.02 9.78 12.75
N ILE A 193 -3.18 10.38 13.60
CA ILE A 193 -3.44 10.52 15.05
C ILE A 193 -4.10 11.86 15.40
N GLU A 194 -3.59 12.97 14.89
CA GLU A 194 -4.05 14.32 15.27
C GLU A 194 -4.84 15.04 14.17
N GLY A 195 -4.71 14.62 12.92
CA GLY A 195 -5.09 15.37 11.73
C GLY A 195 -4.00 16.34 11.29
N ASP A 196 -4.32 17.16 10.31
CA ASP A 196 -3.49 18.29 9.90
C ASP A 196 -4.38 19.50 9.59
N ALA A 197 -4.35 20.49 10.47
CA ALA A 197 -5.24 21.64 10.40
C ALA A 197 -4.88 22.64 9.30
N GLU A 198 -3.63 22.64 8.81
CA GLU A 198 -3.19 23.47 7.68
C GLU A 198 -3.72 22.90 6.37
N TRP A 199 -3.65 21.57 6.21
CA TRP A 199 -4.10 20.85 5.01
C TRP A 199 -5.56 20.39 5.07
N GLY A 200 -6.29 20.73 6.14
CA GLY A 200 -7.70 20.37 6.35
C GLY A 200 -7.95 18.88 6.64
N LEU A 201 -6.90 18.13 6.91
CA LEU A 201 -6.91 16.67 7.08
C LEU A 201 -7.41 16.30 8.48
N LYS A 202 -8.18 15.22 8.55
CA LYS A 202 -8.73 14.69 9.81
C LYS A 202 -7.97 13.43 10.19
N LYS A 203 -7.80 13.21 11.50
CA LYS A 203 -7.27 11.95 12.02
C LYS A 203 -8.07 10.74 11.57
N GLU A 204 -7.39 9.61 11.42
CA GLU A 204 -7.92 8.39 10.80
C GLU A 204 -8.36 7.37 11.86
N GLY A 205 -9.37 7.76 12.65
CA GLY A 205 -10.01 6.88 13.63
C GLY A 205 -9.18 6.67 14.90
N LEU A 206 -9.00 5.40 15.28
CA LEU A 206 -8.16 4.91 16.38
C LEU A 206 -7.35 3.69 15.90
N GLY A 207 -6.41 3.23 16.72
CA GLY A 207 -5.51 2.11 16.41
C GLY A 207 -4.18 2.55 15.80
N ALA A 208 -4.16 3.77 15.23
CA ALA A 208 -2.97 4.52 14.90
C ALA A 208 -2.07 4.70 16.15
N VAL A 209 -0.90 4.05 16.15
CA VAL A 209 0.17 4.18 17.14
C VAL A 209 1.48 4.48 16.43
N GLN A 210 2.44 4.96 17.20
CA GLN A 210 3.65 5.62 16.76
C GLN A 210 4.88 5.14 17.59
N LEU A 211 6.10 5.37 17.10
CA LEU A 211 7.39 4.75 17.43
C LEU A 211 8.67 5.67 17.50
N ASP A 212 8.83 6.75 16.69
CA ASP A 212 9.92 7.79 16.70
C ASP A 212 9.49 9.10 15.94
N ASP A 213 10.22 10.21 15.93
CA ASP A 213 9.77 11.55 15.45
C ASP A 213 8.94 11.67 14.11
N ARG A 214 7.82 12.41 14.14
CA ARG A 214 6.90 12.69 13.01
C ARG A 214 7.63 13.46 11.92
N ASN A 215 7.59 12.96 10.68
CA ASN A 215 8.13 13.68 9.53
C ASN A 215 7.02 14.24 8.64
N GLU A 216 6.79 15.54 8.76
CA GLU A 216 5.99 16.35 7.84
C GLU A 216 6.21 16.07 6.34
N LYS A 217 7.42 15.70 5.93
CA LYS A 217 7.80 15.42 4.52
C LYS A 217 7.72 13.94 4.14
N SER A 218 7.31 13.07 5.06
CA SER A 218 7.18 11.63 4.83
C SER A 218 6.39 11.34 3.55
N VAL A 219 6.75 10.26 2.88
CA VAL A 219 5.95 9.67 1.81
C VAL A 219 4.50 9.39 2.26
N MET A 220 4.26 9.18 3.56
CA MET A 220 2.93 8.93 4.14
C MET A 220 2.12 10.21 4.44
N ASN A 221 2.53 11.39 3.97
CA ASN A 221 1.76 12.63 4.13
C ASN A 221 1.13 13.10 2.80
N TYR A 222 0.05 13.89 2.85
CA TYR A 222 -0.52 14.52 1.66
C TYR A 222 0.08 15.91 1.47
N ARG A 223 0.82 16.11 0.38
CA ARG A 223 1.48 17.39 0.05
C ARG A 223 1.47 17.69 -1.45
N ASP A 224 1.55 18.98 -1.76
CA ASP A 224 1.85 19.52 -3.09
C ASP A 224 3.24 20.20 -3.03
N PRO A 225 4.25 19.73 -3.80
CA PRO A 225 4.23 18.56 -4.68
C PRO A 225 4.15 17.24 -3.90
N LEU A 226 3.72 16.18 -4.59
CA LEU A 226 3.70 14.80 -4.07
C LEU A 226 5.06 14.41 -3.44
N PRO A 227 5.08 13.88 -2.20
CA PRO A 227 6.31 13.50 -1.52
C PRO A 227 6.96 12.25 -2.13
N GLU A 228 8.18 11.98 -1.67
CA GLU A 228 8.96 10.78 -1.99
C GLU A 228 9.46 10.17 -0.68
N ILE A 229 9.92 8.91 -0.70
CA ILE A 229 10.55 8.26 0.47
C ILE A 229 11.63 9.18 1.06
N GLN A 230 11.46 9.55 2.33
CA GLN A 230 12.48 10.23 3.13
C GLN A 230 13.32 9.21 3.89
N GLN A 231 14.53 9.59 4.31
CA GLN A 231 15.39 8.71 5.13
C GLN A 231 14.70 8.27 6.43
N SER A 232 13.86 9.14 7.02
CA SER A 232 12.98 8.76 8.14
C SER A 232 12.15 7.54 7.81
N ASP A 233 11.48 7.53 6.66
CA ASP A 233 10.52 6.48 6.28
C ASP A 233 11.24 5.13 6.14
N ILE A 234 12.47 5.15 5.63
CA ILE A 234 13.36 3.98 5.53
C ILE A 234 13.75 3.47 6.93
N ASP A 235 14.32 4.33 7.77
CA ASP A 235 14.85 3.94 9.09
C ASP A 235 13.71 3.48 10.03
N SER A 236 12.55 4.14 9.94
CA SER A 236 11.32 3.82 10.66
C SER A 236 10.77 2.46 10.26
N THR A 237 10.67 2.20 8.96
CA THR A 237 10.15 0.92 8.44
C THR A 237 11.13 -0.21 8.77
N LYS A 238 12.45 0.02 8.66
CA LYS A 238 13.48 -0.91 9.17
C LYS A 238 13.32 -1.21 10.65
N LYS A 239 13.10 -0.19 11.49
CA LYS A 239 12.84 -0.40 12.93
C LYS A 239 11.57 -1.21 13.16
N PHE A 240 10.49 -0.93 12.44
CA PHE A 240 9.23 -1.66 12.53
C PHE A 240 9.36 -3.14 12.14
N TYR A 241 10.06 -3.44 11.03
CA TYR A 241 10.34 -4.82 10.60
C TYR A 241 11.48 -5.49 11.38
N SER A 242 12.28 -4.75 12.17
CA SER A 242 13.25 -5.33 13.11
C SER A 242 12.64 -5.76 14.44
N LEU A 243 11.42 -5.33 14.80
CA LEU A 243 10.76 -5.72 16.05
C LEU A 243 10.58 -7.26 16.15
N ARG A 244 11.00 -7.84 17.28
CA ARG A 244 10.93 -9.28 17.61
C ARG A 244 10.12 -9.51 18.88
N GLU A 245 9.86 -10.77 19.18
CA GLU A 245 9.30 -11.20 20.46
C GLU A 245 10.21 -10.80 21.63
N ASP A 246 9.63 -10.62 22.82
CA ASP A 246 10.40 -10.38 24.04
C ASP A 246 11.00 -11.66 24.63
N ALA A 247 11.76 -11.53 25.73
CA ALA A 247 12.47 -12.65 26.36
C ALA A 247 11.53 -13.73 26.94
N ASP A 248 10.25 -13.43 27.13
CA ASP A 248 9.21 -14.35 27.60
C ASP A 248 8.40 -14.95 26.42
N GLY A 249 8.73 -14.59 25.18
CA GLY A 249 8.05 -15.06 23.96
C GLY A 249 6.75 -14.32 23.64
N ASN A 250 6.52 -13.11 24.18
CA ASN A 250 5.35 -12.32 23.79
C ASN A 250 5.60 -11.63 22.43
N PRO A 251 4.59 -11.58 21.54
CA PRO A 251 4.68 -10.85 20.27
C PRO A 251 5.08 -9.37 20.41
N PRO A 252 5.83 -8.81 19.44
CA PRO A 252 6.25 -7.41 19.45
C PRO A 252 5.09 -6.43 19.59
N LYS A 253 5.38 -5.21 20.06
CA LYS A 253 4.41 -4.13 20.27
C LYS A 253 4.95 -2.79 19.78
N VAL A 254 4.05 -1.92 19.33
CA VAL A 254 4.29 -0.49 19.12
C VAL A 254 3.43 0.28 20.11
N GLY A 255 4.05 1.11 20.95
CA GLY A 255 3.39 1.72 22.11
C GLY A 255 2.82 0.68 23.08
N GLN A 256 1.51 0.44 23.01
CA GLN A 256 0.80 -0.64 23.73
C GLN A 256 0.11 -1.66 22.81
N THR A 257 0.07 -1.41 21.50
CA THR A 257 -0.66 -2.24 20.54
C THR A 257 0.24 -3.37 20.04
N ARG A 258 -0.30 -4.59 20.02
CA ARG A 258 0.39 -5.78 19.52
C ARG A 258 0.63 -5.69 18.00
N VAL A 259 1.81 -6.08 17.55
CA VAL A 259 2.10 -6.40 16.16
C VAL A 259 1.53 -7.79 15.82
N SER A 260 0.73 -7.84 14.76
CA SER A 260 0.21 -9.07 14.16
C SER A 260 0.93 -9.30 12.84
N ASP A 261 1.69 -10.40 12.78
CA ASP A 261 2.41 -10.81 11.57
C ASP A 261 1.50 -11.69 10.69
N TYR A 262 1.39 -11.32 9.42
CA TYR A 262 0.65 -12.04 8.37
C TYR A 262 1.63 -12.61 7.35
N SER A 263 1.34 -13.79 6.80
CA SER A 263 2.11 -14.37 5.70
C SER A 263 1.47 -13.97 4.36
N PRO A 264 2.20 -13.36 3.42
CA PRO A 264 1.72 -13.19 2.04
C PRO A 264 1.25 -14.53 1.43
N GLN A 265 0.18 -14.46 0.63
CA GLN A 265 -0.40 -15.56 -0.17
C GLN A 265 -0.26 -15.26 -1.67
#